data_AF-A0A4D4LY02-F1
#
_entry.id   AF-A0A4D4LY02-F1
#
_cell.length_a   1.000
_cell.length_b   1.000
_cell.length_c   1.000
_cell.angle_alpha   90.00
_cell.angle_beta   90.00
_cell.angle_gamma   90.00
#
_symmetry.space_group_name_H-M   'P 1'
#
loop_
_entity.id
_entity.type
_entity.pdbx_description
1 polymer ?
#
loop_
_entity_poly.entity_id
_entity_poly.type
_entity_poly.pdbx_seq_one_letter_code
_entity_poly.pdbx_strand_id
1 'polypeptide(L)'
;MDPVDVMRADIAAHPAQYTGPKAPYHEIVRQIGNCGKKGARGRACPILQAYYRDLTGDGKDDMVLGIRFPGNQLAVRAYTFEHHKLVQVMSTTDAVVSVEVAGREVIIRSPSILPGYEFRTVWQWDAHQHAMLAARDEILRVGTAPPASRGTPSPSPPATPEPARSPTPSESTR
;
A
#
# COMPACT_ATOMS: atom_id res chain seq x y z
N MET A 1 7.38 10.60 11.90
CA MET A 1 8.02 9.30 12.12
C MET A 1 8.65 8.88 10.81
N ASP A 2 9.90 8.43 10.80
CA ASP A 2 10.52 7.90 9.58
C ASP A 2 10.35 6.36 9.56
N PRO A 3 9.67 5.78 8.57
CA PRO A 3 9.48 4.33 8.46
C PRO A 3 10.78 3.53 8.42
N VAL A 4 11.86 4.12 7.89
CA VAL A 4 13.18 3.49 7.83
C VAL A 4 13.78 3.37 9.23
N ASP A 5 13.62 4.40 10.06
CA ASP A 5 14.12 4.38 11.43
C ASP A 5 13.34 3.39 12.31
N VAL A 6 12.02 3.27 12.09
CA VAL A 6 11.21 2.25 12.75
C VAL A 6 11.71 0.85 12.40
N MET A 7 11.99 0.59 11.13
CA MET A 7 12.51 -0.71 10.72
C MET A 7 13.93 -0.99 11.26
N ARG A 8 14.78 0.04 11.35
CA ARG A 8 16.10 -0.10 11.99
C ARG A 8 15.97 -0.45 13.47
N ALA A 9 15.02 0.16 14.17
CA ALA A 9 14.74 -0.15 15.57
C ALA A 9 14.22 -1.58 15.74
N ASP A 10 13.33 -2.05 14.86
CA ASP A 10 12.83 -3.43 14.85
C ASP A 10 13.95 -4.46 14.64
N ILE A 11 14.83 -4.22 13.66
CA ILE A 11 16.01 -5.06 13.41
C ILE A 11 16.91 -5.15 14.65
N ALA A 12 17.15 -4.02 15.32
CA ALA A 12 17.99 -3.95 16.52
C ALA A 12 17.36 -4.70 17.71
N ALA A 13 16.03 -4.66 17.84
CA ALA A 13 15.30 -5.36 18.90
C ALA A 13 15.21 -6.88 18.67
N HIS A 14 15.29 -7.34 17.42
CA HIS A 14 15.07 -8.75 17.06
C HIS A 14 16.28 -9.41 16.36
N PRO A 15 17.48 -9.43 16.98
CA PRO A 15 18.71 -9.91 16.33
C PRO A 15 18.63 -11.37 15.86
N ALA A 16 17.91 -12.23 16.58
CA ALA A 16 17.71 -13.63 16.19
C ALA A 16 17.00 -13.78 14.82
N GLN A 17 16.14 -12.82 14.45
CA GLN A 17 15.39 -12.85 13.20
C GLN A 17 16.15 -12.22 12.04
N TYR A 18 17.00 -11.22 12.32
CA TYR A 18 17.60 -10.35 11.30
C TYR A 18 19.12 -10.45 11.16
N THR A 19 19.88 -10.63 12.23
CA THR A 19 21.36 -10.51 12.18
C THR A 19 22.10 -11.74 12.69
N GLY A 20 21.41 -12.69 13.32
CA GLY A 20 22.00 -13.95 13.76
C GLY A 20 22.52 -14.83 12.60
N PRO A 21 23.41 -15.80 12.87
CA PRO A 21 24.03 -16.65 11.83
C PRO A 21 23.04 -17.45 10.97
N LYS A 22 21.84 -17.71 11.50
CA LYS A 22 20.74 -18.41 10.83
C LYS A 22 19.48 -17.54 10.71
N ALA A 23 19.65 -16.22 10.80
CA ALA A 23 18.54 -15.28 10.73
C ALA A 23 17.78 -15.44 9.40
N PRO A 24 16.47 -15.76 9.43
CA PRO A 24 15.69 -15.94 8.21
C PRO A 24 15.60 -14.67 7.39
N TYR A 25 15.74 -13.48 8.00
CA TYR A 25 15.54 -12.19 7.35
C TYR A 25 16.84 -11.37 7.18
N HIS A 26 18.00 -12.04 7.14
CA HIS A 26 19.29 -11.36 6.97
C HIS A 26 19.38 -10.46 5.72
N GLU A 27 18.67 -10.80 4.65
CA GLU A 27 18.64 -10.01 3.43
C GLU A 27 17.96 -8.65 3.61
N ILE A 28 16.97 -8.55 4.51
CA ILE A 28 16.24 -7.31 4.79
C ILE A 28 17.20 -6.28 5.37
N VAL A 29 18.11 -6.68 6.28
CA VAL A 29 19.10 -5.76 6.89
C VAL A 29 19.91 -5.03 5.83
N ARG A 30 20.40 -5.76 4.82
CA ARG A 30 21.16 -5.20 3.71
C ARG A 30 20.31 -4.28 2.83
N GLN A 31 19.06 -4.65 2.55
CA GLN A 31 18.18 -3.84 1.72
C GLN A 31 17.74 -2.55 2.42
N ILE A 32 17.53 -2.57 3.74
CA ILE A 32 17.24 -1.37 4.53
C ILE A 32 18.38 -0.34 4.46
N GLY A 33 19.63 -0.80 4.40
CA GLY A 33 20.80 0.07 4.18
C GLY A 33 20.79 0.81 2.83
N ASN A 34 19.91 0.44 1.89
CA ASN A 34 19.73 1.14 0.62
C ASN A 34 18.55 2.12 0.62
N CYS A 35 17.66 2.05 1.61
CA CYS A 35 16.57 3.01 1.74
C CYS A 35 17.10 4.44 1.89
N GLY A 36 16.50 5.39 1.17
CA GLY A 36 16.93 6.80 1.15
C GLY A 36 18.04 7.13 0.14
N LYS A 37 18.67 6.13 -0.51
CA LYS A 37 19.60 6.40 -1.63
C LYS A 37 18.81 6.83 -2.87
N LYS A 38 19.35 7.77 -3.65
CA LYS A 38 18.72 8.27 -4.88
C LYS A 38 18.43 7.09 -5.83
N GLY A 39 17.16 6.90 -6.18
CA GLY A 39 16.72 5.80 -7.06
C GLY A 39 16.45 4.45 -6.37
N ALA A 40 16.68 4.31 -5.06
CA ALA A 40 16.38 3.09 -4.31
C ALA A 40 14.89 2.99 -3.98
N ARG A 41 14.08 2.62 -4.97
CA ARG A 41 12.68 2.21 -4.80
C ARG A 41 12.52 0.72 -5.10
N GLY A 42 11.44 0.12 -4.60
CA GLY A 42 11.12 -1.27 -4.92
C GLY A 42 12.08 -2.26 -4.26
N ARG A 43 12.66 -3.21 -5.00
CA ARG A 43 13.50 -4.27 -4.38
C ARG A 43 14.76 -3.76 -3.68
N ALA A 44 15.23 -2.56 -4.02
CA ALA A 44 16.37 -1.95 -3.36
C ALA A 44 16.03 -1.47 -1.94
N CYS A 45 14.82 -0.96 -1.70
CA CYS A 45 14.33 -0.53 -0.40
C CYS A 45 12.98 -1.21 -0.13
N PRO A 46 12.90 -2.20 0.78
CA PRO A 46 11.74 -3.07 0.91
C PRO A 46 10.57 -2.37 1.60
N ILE A 47 10.80 -1.20 2.20
CA ILE A 47 9.82 -0.34 2.85
C ILE A 47 8.95 0.31 1.78
N LEU A 48 7.64 0.07 1.87
CA LEU A 48 6.63 0.74 1.05
C LEU A 48 6.28 2.12 1.63
N GLN A 49 5.48 2.88 0.90
CA GLN A 49 4.93 4.13 1.42
C GLN A 49 4.13 3.84 2.71
N ALA A 50 4.50 4.50 3.80
CA ALA A 50 3.74 4.44 5.04
C ALA A 50 2.47 5.29 4.93
N TYR A 51 1.41 4.82 5.59
CA TYR A 51 0.15 5.53 5.71
C TYR A 51 -0.06 5.96 7.16
N TYR A 52 -0.57 7.17 7.34
CA TYR A 52 -0.78 7.78 8.64
C TYR A 52 -2.25 8.09 8.83
N ARG A 53 -2.83 7.60 9.92
CA ARG A 53 -4.24 7.77 10.26
C ARG A 53 -4.46 7.47 11.73
N ASP A 54 -5.33 8.23 12.39
CA ASP A 54 -5.84 7.88 13.72
C ASP A 54 -6.67 6.57 13.69
N LEU A 55 -6.04 5.45 14.03
CA LEU A 55 -6.66 4.13 14.16
C LEU A 55 -7.18 3.92 15.60
N THR A 56 -6.43 4.39 16.59
CA THR A 56 -6.73 4.22 18.03
C THR A 56 -7.85 5.12 18.55
N GLY A 57 -8.18 6.18 17.82
CA GLY A 57 -9.23 7.15 18.13
C GLY A 57 -8.82 8.18 19.18
N ASP A 58 -7.51 8.35 19.41
CA ASP A 58 -6.98 9.28 20.40
C ASP A 58 -6.69 10.67 19.80
N GLY A 59 -6.99 10.87 18.52
CA GLY A 59 -6.76 12.10 17.78
C GLY A 59 -5.34 12.27 17.24
N LYS A 60 -4.48 11.25 17.35
CA LYS A 60 -3.12 11.24 16.79
C LYS A 60 -3.00 10.22 15.68
N ASP A 61 -2.18 10.55 14.68
CA ASP A 61 -1.95 9.62 13.59
C ASP A 61 -1.08 8.43 14.04
N ASP A 62 -1.60 7.23 13.79
CA ASP A 62 -0.89 5.97 13.86
C ASP A 62 -0.26 5.66 12.49
N MET A 63 0.80 4.85 12.47
CA MET A 63 1.51 4.47 11.24
C MET A 63 1.17 3.05 10.81
N VAL A 64 0.72 2.87 9.57
CA VAL A 64 0.65 1.57 8.88
C VAL A 64 1.81 1.47 7.89
N LEU A 65 2.59 0.39 7.99
CA LEU A 65 3.78 0.17 7.19
C LEU A 65 3.76 -1.21 6.52
N GLY A 66 3.90 -1.23 5.20
CA GLY A 66 4.17 -2.44 4.42
C GLY A 66 5.66 -2.63 4.15
N ILE A 67 6.15 -3.86 4.31
CA ILE A 67 7.56 -4.21 4.09
C ILE A 67 7.60 -5.49 3.25
N ARG A 68 8.29 -5.44 2.10
CA ARG A 68 8.48 -6.60 1.24
C ARG A 68 9.43 -7.59 1.91
N PHE A 69 8.97 -8.83 2.05
CA PHE A 69 9.73 -9.94 2.61
C PHE A 69 10.07 -10.97 1.52
N PRO A 70 11.06 -11.86 1.76
CA PRO A 70 11.34 -12.98 0.88
C PRO A 70 10.08 -13.84 0.59
N GLY A 71 10.09 -14.56 -0.53
CA GLY A 71 9.00 -15.46 -0.89
C GLY A 71 7.71 -14.77 -1.35
N ASN A 72 7.80 -13.55 -1.89
CA ASN A 72 6.65 -12.70 -2.26
C ASN A 72 5.69 -12.40 -1.10
N GLN A 73 6.19 -12.43 0.14
CA GLN A 73 5.42 -12.04 1.30
C GLN A 73 5.47 -10.51 1.52
N LEU A 74 4.40 -9.99 2.11
CA LEU A 74 4.35 -8.63 2.61
C LEU A 74 4.11 -8.69 4.12
N ALA A 75 5.06 -8.13 4.87
CA ALA A 75 4.86 -7.85 6.27
C ALA A 75 4.09 -6.54 6.40
N VAL A 76 2.93 -6.57 7.05
CA VAL A 76 2.16 -5.37 7.40
C VAL A 76 2.29 -5.16 8.90
N ARG A 77 2.65 -3.93 9.27
CA ARG A 77 2.82 -3.50 10.66
C ARG A 77 1.97 -2.27 10.91
N ALA A 78 1.43 -2.13 12.12
CA ALA A 78 0.85 -0.88 12.59
C ALA A 78 1.49 -0.47 13.92
N TYR A 79 1.72 0.83 14.07
CA TYR A 79 2.37 1.41 15.24
C TYR A 79 1.59 2.62 15.74
N THR A 80 1.50 2.75 17.06
CA THR A 80 0.92 3.91 17.76
C THR A 80 1.91 4.49 18.76
N PHE A 81 1.62 5.67 19.31
CA PHE A 81 2.35 6.25 20.42
C PHE A 81 1.61 6.05 21.74
N GLU A 82 2.13 5.17 22.60
CA GLU A 82 1.64 5.03 23.97
C GLU A 82 2.70 5.57 24.95
N HIS A 83 2.29 6.42 25.89
CA HIS A 83 3.20 6.94 26.93
C HIS A 83 4.53 7.49 26.38
N HIS A 84 4.47 8.21 25.25
CA HIS A 84 5.63 8.75 24.51
C HIS A 84 6.58 7.71 23.91
N LYS A 85 6.14 6.45 23.79
CA LYS A 85 6.88 5.36 23.16
C LYS A 85 6.15 4.87 21.92
N LEU A 86 6.92 4.53 20.90
CA LEU A 86 6.39 3.85 19.73
C LEU A 86 6.12 2.39 20.07
N VAL A 87 4.87 1.95 19.91
CA VAL A 87 4.43 0.60 20.20
C VAL A 87 3.91 -0.05 18.93
N GLN A 88 4.38 -1.26 18.62
CA GLN A 88 3.81 -2.07 17.54
C GLN A 88 2.52 -2.71 18.02
N VAL A 89 1.40 -2.34 17.39
CA VAL A 89 0.05 -2.79 17.78
C VAL A 89 -0.55 -3.79 16.78
N MET A 90 0.05 -3.93 15.60
CA MET A 90 -0.30 -4.96 14.63
C MET A 90 0.95 -5.54 13.98
N SER A 91 1.00 -6.85 13.80
CA SER A 91 2.04 -7.51 13.02
C SER A 91 1.53 -8.76 12.33
N THR A 92 1.53 -8.74 11.01
CA THR A 92 1.22 -9.91 10.18
C THR A 92 2.16 -9.98 8.98
N THR A 93 2.42 -11.18 8.50
CA THR A 93 3.22 -11.42 7.30
C THR A 93 2.53 -12.51 6.48
N ASP A 94 2.15 -12.18 5.25
CA ASP A 94 1.41 -13.09 4.39
C ASP A 94 1.67 -12.77 2.90
N ALA A 95 1.18 -13.63 1.99
CA ALA A 95 1.00 -13.25 0.60
C ALA A 95 -0.15 -12.23 0.52
N VAL A 96 0.11 -11.02 0.06
CA VAL A 96 -0.88 -9.93 0.06
C VAL A 96 -1.19 -9.49 -1.37
N VAL A 97 -2.48 -9.38 -1.68
CA VAL A 97 -3.02 -8.78 -2.90
C VAL A 97 -3.14 -7.27 -2.74
N SER A 98 -3.75 -6.80 -1.66
CA SER A 98 -3.85 -5.37 -1.36
C SER A 98 -3.90 -5.09 0.15
N VAL A 99 -3.51 -3.87 0.51
CA VAL A 99 -3.69 -3.30 1.85
C VAL A 99 -4.43 -1.98 1.69
N GLU A 100 -5.50 -1.80 2.46
CA GLU A 100 -6.32 -0.60 2.46
C GLU A 100 -6.44 -0.07 3.90
N VAL A 101 -6.36 1.25 4.06
CA VAL A 101 -6.66 1.93 5.33
C VAL A 101 -7.95 2.71 5.14
N ALA A 102 -9.02 2.26 5.78
CA ALA A 102 -10.36 2.80 5.61
C ALA A 102 -10.94 3.21 6.97
N GLY A 103 -11.10 4.52 7.19
CA GLY A 103 -11.47 5.03 8.51
C GLY A 103 -10.43 4.63 9.55
N ARG A 104 -10.83 3.76 10.49
CA ARG A 104 -10.00 3.25 11.60
C ARG A 104 -9.62 1.78 11.41
N GLU A 105 -9.83 1.25 10.22
CA GLU A 105 -9.61 -0.14 9.88
C GLU A 105 -8.39 -0.29 8.98
N VAL A 106 -7.65 -1.39 9.19
CA VAL A 106 -6.65 -1.87 8.23
C VAL A 106 -7.21 -3.14 7.60
N ILE A 107 -7.43 -3.12 6.30
CA ILE A 107 -8.02 -4.22 5.54
C ILE A 107 -6.92 -4.85 4.70
N ILE A 108 -6.71 -6.15 4.86
CA ILE A 108 -5.73 -6.91 4.10
C ILE A 108 -6.47 -7.93 3.24
N ARG A 109 -6.17 -7.94 1.95
CA ARG A 109 -6.60 -8.98 1.02
C ARG A 109 -5.45 -9.91 0.71
N SER A 110 -5.69 -11.21 0.83
CA SER A 110 -4.72 -12.27 0.59
C SER A 110 -5.29 -13.31 -0.37
N PRO A 111 -4.46 -14.00 -1.18
CA PRO A 111 -4.97 -15.07 -2.03
C PRO A 111 -5.53 -16.21 -1.17
N SER A 112 -6.63 -16.82 -1.60
CA SER A 112 -7.16 -18.03 -0.98
C SER A 112 -6.56 -19.28 -1.62
N ILE A 113 -6.60 -20.39 -0.89
CA ILE A 113 -6.37 -21.74 -1.45
C ILE A 113 -7.51 -22.17 -2.39
N LEU A 114 -8.68 -21.53 -2.29
CA LEU A 114 -9.83 -21.80 -3.13
C LEU A 114 -9.71 -21.00 -4.44
N PRO A 115 -9.70 -21.66 -5.62
CA PRO A 115 -9.61 -20.97 -6.90
C PRO A 115 -10.74 -19.95 -7.09
N GLY A 116 -10.39 -18.71 -7.44
CA GLY A 116 -11.35 -17.61 -7.63
C GLY A 116 -11.86 -17.00 -6.31
N TYR A 117 -11.13 -17.18 -5.21
CA TYR A 117 -11.42 -16.54 -3.94
C TYR A 117 -10.19 -15.85 -3.34
N GLU A 118 -10.46 -14.89 -2.47
CA GLU A 118 -9.47 -14.22 -1.64
C GLU A 118 -9.97 -14.16 -0.19
N PHE A 119 -9.04 -14.12 0.76
CA PHE A 119 -9.33 -13.72 2.13
C PHE A 119 -9.36 -12.19 2.22
N ARG A 120 -10.30 -11.66 3.01
CA ARG A 120 -10.35 -10.26 3.40
C ARG A 120 -10.42 -10.19 4.92
N THR A 121 -9.30 -9.81 5.54
CA THR A 121 -9.21 -9.66 6.98
C THR A 121 -9.25 -8.18 7.35
N VAL A 122 -10.17 -7.82 8.25
CA VAL A 122 -10.33 -6.46 8.77
C VAL A 122 -9.73 -6.40 10.16
N TRP A 123 -8.74 -5.53 10.33
CA TRP A 123 -8.07 -5.27 11.60
C TRP A 123 -8.60 -3.98 12.21
N GLN A 124 -8.95 -4.03 13.49
CA GLN A 124 -9.49 -2.90 14.25
C GLN A 124 -8.80 -2.78 15.61
N TRP A 125 -8.70 -1.54 16.11
CA TRP A 125 -8.14 -1.27 17.42
C TRP A 125 -9.05 -1.80 18.53
N ASP A 126 -8.47 -2.58 19.42
CA ASP A 126 -9.09 -2.98 20.69
C ASP A 126 -8.37 -2.26 21.84
N ALA A 127 -9.09 -1.34 22.48
CA ALA A 127 -8.55 -0.51 23.56
C ALA A 127 -8.26 -1.31 24.83
N HIS A 128 -8.88 -2.47 25.03
CA HIS A 128 -8.63 -3.31 26.19
C HIS A 128 -7.36 -4.14 26.02
N GLN A 129 -7.11 -4.65 24.81
CA GLN A 129 -5.92 -5.43 24.48
C GLN A 129 -4.72 -4.56 24.11
N HIS A 130 -4.92 -3.26 23.90
CA HIS A 130 -3.90 -2.36 23.37
C HIS A 130 -3.28 -2.88 22.07
N ALA A 131 -4.11 -3.45 21.19
CA ALA A 131 -3.69 -4.09 19.96
C ALA A 131 -4.73 -3.96 18.84
N MET A 132 -4.27 -4.01 17.60
CA MET A 132 -5.15 -4.25 16.45
C MET A 132 -5.47 -5.74 16.39
N LEU A 133 -6.75 -6.09 16.45
CA LEU A 133 -7.22 -7.47 16.35
C LEU A 133 -7.86 -7.71 14.99
N ALA A 134 -7.75 -8.93 14.47
CA ALA A 134 -8.49 -9.38 13.29
C ALA A 134 -9.97 -9.53 13.65
N ALA A 135 -10.69 -8.41 13.61
CA ALA A 135 -12.09 -8.29 14.03
C ALA A 135 -13.05 -8.97 13.06
N ARG A 136 -12.67 -9.13 11.79
CA ARG A 136 -13.44 -9.86 10.79
C ARG A 136 -12.54 -10.57 9.80
N ASP A 137 -12.91 -11.78 9.43
CA ASP A 137 -12.26 -12.55 8.37
C ASP A 137 -13.32 -13.12 7.42
N GLU A 138 -13.17 -12.84 6.13
CA GLU A 138 -14.15 -13.16 5.09
C GLU A 138 -13.47 -13.90 3.93
N ILE A 139 -14.13 -14.91 3.35
CA ILE A 139 -13.71 -15.53 2.10
C ILE A 139 -14.59 -14.97 0.98
N LEU A 140 -14.01 -14.13 0.12
CA LEU A 140 -14.72 -13.43 -0.93
C LEU A 140 -14.46 -14.07 -2.29
N ARG A 141 -15.52 -14.27 -3.08
CA ARG A 141 -15.38 -14.66 -4.48
C ARG A 141 -14.84 -13.46 -5.25
N VAL A 142 -13.72 -13.65 -5.94
CA VAL A 142 -13.17 -12.67 -6.87
C VAL A 142 -13.50 -13.11 -8.29
N GLY A 143 -14.04 -12.20 -9.10
CA GLY A 143 -14.37 -12.51 -10.48
C GLY A 143 -13.12 -12.88 -11.28
N THR A 144 -13.26 -13.77 -12.25
CA THR A 144 -12.28 -13.89 -13.32
C THR A 144 -12.19 -12.51 -13.98
N ALA A 145 -10.97 -11.97 -14.18
CA ALA A 145 -10.81 -10.76 -14.98
C ALA A 145 -11.63 -10.92 -16.27
N PRO A 146 -12.47 -9.95 -16.67
CA PRO A 146 -13.13 -10.04 -17.97
C PRO A 146 -12.06 -10.31 -19.03
N PRO A 147 -12.30 -11.22 -20.00
CA PRO A 147 -11.38 -11.34 -21.12
C PRO A 147 -11.19 -9.94 -21.70
N ALA A 148 -9.92 -9.51 -21.83
CA ALA A 148 -9.59 -8.21 -22.39
C ALA A 148 -10.43 -8.02 -23.65
N SER A 149 -11.31 -7.00 -23.66
CA SER A 149 -12.06 -6.72 -24.88
C SER A 149 -11.01 -6.45 -25.95
N ARG A 150 -10.97 -7.31 -26.98
CA ARG A 150 -10.27 -6.97 -28.22
C ARG A 150 -10.85 -5.63 -28.66
N GLY A 151 -10.02 -4.60 -28.64
CA GLY A 151 -10.44 -3.22 -28.80
C GLY A 151 -11.39 -3.07 -29.98
N THR A 152 -12.58 -2.54 -29.71
CA THR A 152 -13.35 -1.86 -30.74
C THR A 152 -12.57 -0.61 -31.14
N PRO A 153 -12.30 -0.37 -32.45
CA PRO A 153 -11.68 0.87 -32.88
C PRO A 153 -12.58 2.02 -32.47
N SER A 154 -12.02 2.99 -31.73
CA SER A 154 -12.73 4.22 -31.38
C SER A 154 -13.03 4.99 -32.67
N PRO A 155 -14.28 5.46 -32.90
CA PRO A 155 -14.56 6.33 -34.03
C PRO A 155 -13.79 7.65 -33.86
N SER A 156 -13.09 8.06 -34.93
CA SER A 156 -12.37 9.34 -34.99
C SER A 156 -13.32 10.52 -34.72
N PRO A 157 -12.88 11.53 -33.96
CA PRO A 157 -13.67 12.74 -33.78
C PRO A 157 -13.84 13.48 -35.13
N PRO A 158 -15.03 14.04 -35.42
CA PRO A 158 -15.25 14.84 -36.61
C PRO A 158 -14.42 16.13 -36.57
N ALA A 159 -13.92 16.54 -37.75
CA ALA A 159 -13.12 17.74 -37.92
C ALA A 159 -13.92 19.00 -37.52
N THR A 160 -13.31 19.86 -36.71
CA THR A 160 -13.82 21.18 -36.33
C THR A 160 -13.94 22.08 -37.57
N PRO A 161 -15.08 22.75 -37.80
CA PRO A 161 -15.19 23.70 -38.90
C PRO A 161 -14.33 24.96 -38.63
N GLU A 162 -13.54 25.32 -39.64
CA GLU A 162 -12.71 26.54 -39.68
C GLU A 162 -13.62 27.79 -39.70
N PRO A 163 -13.30 28.85 -38.93
CA PRO A 163 -14.11 30.06 -38.91
C PRO A 163 -14.07 30.79 -40.26
N ALA A 164 -15.25 31.08 -40.80
CA ALA A 164 -15.43 31.83 -42.04
C ALA A 164 -14.81 33.23 -41.94
N ARG A 165 -13.92 33.55 -42.89
CA ARG A 165 -13.39 34.90 -43.07
C ARG A 165 -14.51 35.82 -43.56
N SER A 166 -14.74 36.92 -42.84
CA SER A 166 -15.67 37.97 -43.23
C SER A 166 -15.23 38.61 -44.56
N PRO A 167 -16.13 38.82 -45.53
CA PRO A 167 -15.79 39.59 -46.72
C PRO A 167 -15.74 41.09 -46.41
N THR A 168 -14.60 41.70 -46.75
CA THR A 168 -14.39 43.14 -46.84
C THR A 168 -15.28 43.75 -47.93
N PRO A 169 -15.83 44.96 -47.77
CA PRO A 169 -16.65 45.60 -48.78
C PRO A 169 -15.75 46.28 -49.83
N SER A 170 -15.99 46.02 -51.11
CA SER A 170 -15.48 46.85 -52.22
C SER A 170 -16.64 47.39 -53.03
N GLU A 171 -16.91 48.66 -52.74
CA GLU A 171 -17.18 49.81 -53.60
C GLU A 171 -17.65 49.63 -55.05
N SER A 172 -18.58 50.52 -55.38
CA SER A 172 -19.36 50.69 -56.61
C SER A 172 -18.59 51.38 -57.76
N THR A 173 -19.28 51.54 -58.89
CA THR A 173 -19.00 52.34 -60.13
C THR A 173 -18.31 51.54 -61.25
N ARG A 174 -18.77 51.52 -62.51
CA ARG A 174 -19.66 52.39 -63.31
C ARG A 174 -20.24 51.60 -64.48
#